data_AF-A0A4U9UEZ1-F1
#
_entry.id   AF-A0A4U9UEZ1-F1
#
_cell.length_a   1.000
_cell.length_b   1.000
_cell.length_c   1.000
_cell.angle_alpha   90.00
_cell.angle_beta   90.00
_cell.angle_gamma   90.00
#
_symmetry.space_group_name_H-M   'P 1'
#
loop_
_entity.id
_entity.type
_entity.pdbx_description
1 polymer ?
#
loop_
_entity_poly.entity_id
_entity_poly.type
_entity_poly.pdbx_seq_one_letter_code
_entity_poly.pdbx_strand_id
1 'polypeptide(L)'
;MARLCGFVHGTRADSDILRAQIRLIKARPARDFINLIAIVYLIALQWQLTAAAEPHRAEVLPHFHQTIKTAMKFIIKLFPEITIKSQSVRLRFIKILTTNIRNVLKQYDETLAVVRHWDFIEVRAKDEDQRPVIADALTRIPGIHHILEVEDRAYTDVHHIFEQTLETYREQLEGKTFCVRVKRRGKHEFSSQDVERYVGGGLNQHIESARVKLSHPQVTVNLEIDDDKLMLVKARREGIGGYPIGTQEDVLSLISGGFDSGVSSYMLMRRGCRVHYCFFNLGGAAHEIGVKQVAYYLWNRFGSSHKVRFVAIDFEPVVGEILEKVDDGQMGVVLKRMMVRAASQVAERYGVQALVTGEALGQVSSQTLTNLRLIDNASDTLILRPLISHDKEHIINVAREIGTEDFAKTMPEYCGVISKSPTVKAIKTRIEEEEGHFDFEILDRVVREARNVDIRTIAEETSQQVAEVETVAEFSADEVILDIRSVDEQEEKPLQLAQVEVKLLPFYKLGTQFADLDQSKTYLLYCERGVMSRLQALYLLEQGYANVKVYRP
;
A
#
# COMPACT_ATOMS: atom_id res chain seq x y z
N MET A 1 35.11 -4.84 26.16
CA MET A 1 35.65 -4.77 27.53
C MET A 1 37.16 -4.51 27.61
N ALA A 2 38.01 -5.11 26.76
CA ALA A 2 39.46 -4.90 26.81
C ALA A 2 39.95 -3.47 26.46
N ARG A 3 39.12 -2.63 25.80
CA ARG A 3 39.44 -1.22 25.51
C ARG A 3 39.10 -0.22 26.62
N LEU A 4 38.44 -0.66 27.70
CA LEU A 4 38.09 0.19 28.85
C LEU A 4 39.16 0.21 29.95
N CYS A 5 40.19 -0.63 29.88
CA CYS A 5 41.22 -0.75 30.92
C CYS A 5 42.41 0.21 30.77
N GLY A 6 42.44 1.07 29.75
CA GLY A 6 43.63 1.87 29.40
C GLY A 6 43.75 3.25 30.06
N PHE A 7 42.76 3.70 30.84
CA PHE A 7 42.66 5.11 31.24
C PHE A 7 42.45 5.29 32.75
N VAL A 8 43.36 4.78 33.59
CA VAL A 8 43.42 5.23 35.00
C VAL A 8 44.86 5.18 35.49
N HIS A 9 45.59 6.30 35.34
CA HIS A 9 46.74 6.63 36.18
C HIS A 9 46.49 8.02 36.77
N GLY A 10 45.90 8.05 37.96
CA GLY A 10 45.60 9.30 38.66
C GLY A 10 44.91 9.06 40.01
N THR A 11 45.73 9.02 41.07
CA THR A 11 45.38 9.03 42.51
C THR A 11 44.76 7.76 43.13
N ARG A 12 45.22 7.44 44.35
CA ARG A 12 45.04 6.16 45.06
C ARG A 12 43.65 5.97 45.72
N ALA A 13 42.82 7.01 45.81
CA ALA A 13 41.57 6.97 46.58
C ALA A 13 40.35 6.48 45.77
N ASP A 14 40.28 6.73 44.45
CA ASP A 14 39.16 6.30 43.59
C ASP A 14 39.24 4.82 43.16
N SER A 15 40.39 4.19 43.37
CA SER A 15 40.67 2.79 43.01
C SER A 15 39.80 1.79 43.78
N ASP A 16 39.54 2.05 45.07
CA ASP A 16 39.01 1.01 45.95
C ASP A 16 37.48 0.93 45.93
N ILE A 17 36.79 2.05 45.71
CA ILE A 17 35.34 2.11 45.51
C ILE A 17 34.96 1.44 44.18
N LEU A 18 35.72 1.73 43.11
CA LEU A 18 35.48 1.15 41.80
C LEU A 18 35.79 -0.36 41.78
N ARG A 19 36.84 -0.80 42.49
CA ARG A 19 37.15 -2.24 42.67
C ARG A 19 36.09 -2.99 43.49
N ALA A 20 35.48 -2.34 44.49
CA ALA A 20 34.38 -2.92 45.26
C ALA A 20 33.11 -3.09 44.43
N GLN A 21 32.76 -2.09 43.60
CA GLN A 21 31.61 -2.15 42.69
C GLN A 21 31.78 -3.20 41.58
N ILE A 22 33.00 -3.34 41.01
CA ILE A 22 33.30 -4.36 40.01
C ILE A 22 33.24 -5.78 40.58
N ARG A 23 33.61 -5.99 41.86
CA ARG A 23 33.44 -7.29 42.55
C ARG A 23 31.97 -7.65 42.76
N LEU A 24 31.13 -6.66 43.08
CA LEU A 24 29.68 -6.82 43.21
C LEU A 24 29.00 -7.21 41.88
N ILE A 25 29.51 -6.70 40.75
CA ILE A 25 29.00 -7.03 39.41
C ILE A 25 29.40 -8.46 38.98
N LYS A 26 30.58 -8.95 39.37
CA LYS A 26 31.04 -10.31 39.02
C LYS A 26 30.35 -11.44 39.79
N ALA A 27 29.64 -11.14 40.89
CA ALA A 27 29.04 -12.14 41.77
C ALA A 27 27.57 -12.49 41.46
N ARG A 28 26.95 -11.90 40.42
CA ARG A 28 25.53 -12.14 40.08
C ARG A 28 25.37 -12.96 38.80
N PRO A 29 24.46 -13.96 38.76
CA PRO A 29 24.22 -14.76 37.55
C PRO A 29 23.52 -13.94 36.44
N ALA A 30 23.85 -14.28 35.19
CA ALA A 30 23.62 -13.50 33.97
C ALA A 30 22.15 -13.41 33.46
N ARG A 31 21.14 -13.30 34.34
CA ARG A 31 19.73 -13.19 33.92
C ARG A 31 19.07 -11.80 34.08
N ASP A 32 19.74 -10.81 34.67
CA ASP A 32 19.17 -9.47 34.87
C ASP A 32 19.90 -8.38 34.04
N PHE A 33 19.61 -8.32 32.74
CA PHE A 33 20.23 -7.33 31.83
C PHE A 33 19.79 -5.87 32.12
N ILE A 34 18.59 -5.69 32.69
CA ILE A 34 18.01 -4.37 32.99
C ILE A 34 18.75 -3.67 34.14
N ASN A 35 19.22 -4.42 35.13
CA ASN A 35 19.96 -3.86 36.27
C ASN A 35 21.37 -3.40 35.88
N LEU A 36 21.98 -4.02 34.86
CA LEU A 36 23.32 -3.63 34.39
C LEU A 36 23.29 -2.27 33.66
N ILE A 37 22.25 -2.02 32.85
CA ILE A 37 22.06 -0.75 32.15
C ILE A 37 21.78 0.38 33.16
N ALA A 38 20.93 0.14 34.16
CA ALA A 38 20.64 1.12 35.21
C ALA A 38 21.89 1.50 36.03
N ILE A 39 22.76 0.54 36.32
CA ILE A 39 24.02 0.78 37.05
C ILE A 39 25.01 1.58 36.18
N VAL A 40 25.14 1.25 34.89
CA VAL A 40 25.98 2.03 33.96
C VAL A 40 25.46 3.46 33.80
N TYR A 41 24.13 3.64 33.78
CA TYR A 41 23.51 4.95 33.69
C TYR A 41 23.73 5.78 34.98
N LEU A 42 23.63 5.15 36.16
CA LEU A 42 23.91 5.79 37.44
C LEU A 42 25.39 6.18 37.59
N ILE A 43 26.32 5.33 37.13
CA ILE A 43 27.75 5.66 37.12
C ILE A 43 28.03 6.83 36.16
N ALA A 44 27.38 6.88 35.00
CA ALA A 44 27.50 8.00 34.06
C ALA A 44 26.92 9.30 34.62
N LEU A 45 25.78 9.25 35.31
CA LEU A 45 25.16 10.40 35.97
C LEU A 45 26.04 10.92 37.12
N GLN A 46 26.61 10.02 37.90
CA GLN A 46 27.45 10.37 39.04
C GLN A 46 28.78 10.96 38.59
N TRP A 47 29.32 10.50 37.45
CA TRP A 47 30.50 11.08 36.81
C TRP A 47 30.23 12.48 36.23
N GLN A 48 29.06 12.70 35.62
CA GLN A 48 28.62 14.03 35.16
C GLN A 48 28.44 15.02 36.31
N LEU A 49 27.91 14.57 37.44
CA LEU A 49 27.72 15.42 38.62
C LEU A 49 29.06 15.81 39.29
N THR A 50 30.07 14.94 39.27
CA THR A 50 31.43 15.28 39.74
C THR A 50 32.21 16.16 38.78
N ALA A 51 31.96 16.07 37.46
CA ALA A 51 32.62 16.92 36.45
C ALA A 51 32.12 18.38 36.46
N ALA A 52 30.95 18.64 37.04
CA ALA A 52 30.37 19.99 37.15
C ALA A 52 30.99 20.85 38.28
N ALA A 53 31.96 20.32 39.04
CA ALA A 53 32.53 20.98 40.23
C ALA A 53 33.90 21.65 40.02
N GLU A 54 34.48 21.66 38.82
CA GLU A 54 35.79 22.30 38.55
C GLU A 54 35.73 23.22 37.31
N PRO A 55 35.92 24.55 37.45
CA PRO A 55 35.70 25.51 36.36
C PRO A 55 36.86 25.65 35.35
N HIS A 56 37.84 24.74 35.32
CA HIS A 56 39.01 24.85 34.43
C HIS A 56 39.36 23.57 33.69
N ARG A 57 38.43 23.02 32.92
CA ARG A 57 38.73 22.14 31.75
C ARG A 57 37.68 22.31 30.65
N ALA A 58 37.56 23.53 30.14
CA ALA A 58 36.85 23.83 28.91
C ALA A 58 37.85 23.91 27.76
N GLU A 59 38.34 22.75 27.29
CA GLU A 59 38.91 22.57 25.95
C GLU A 59 39.22 21.07 25.78
N VAL A 60 38.90 20.51 24.61
CA VAL A 60 39.00 19.09 24.22
C VAL A 60 37.76 18.22 24.56
N LEU A 61 36.66 18.46 23.84
CA LEU A 61 35.71 17.41 23.43
C LEU A 61 35.20 17.75 22.01
N PRO A 62 35.76 17.15 20.95
CA PRO A 62 35.20 17.30 19.61
C PRO A 62 33.98 16.38 19.45
N HIS A 63 32.88 16.94 18.93
CA HIS A 63 31.78 16.23 18.28
C HIS A 63 31.01 15.19 19.12
N PHE A 64 30.23 15.67 20.09
CA PHE A 64 28.99 15.02 20.52
C PHE A 64 27.80 15.98 20.40
N HIS A 65 27.73 16.72 19.31
CA HIS A 65 26.44 17.14 18.76
C HIS A 65 25.95 16.02 17.85
N GLN A 66 25.52 14.91 18.47
CA GLN A 66 24.56 14.07 17.77
C GLN A 66 23.28 14.90 17.77
N THR A 67 23.05 15.66 16.70
CA THR A 67 21.74 16.21 16.37
C THR A 67 20.75 15.11 16.71
N ILE A 68 19.89 15.33 17.70
CA ILE A 68 18.75 14.46 17.93
C ILE A 68 17.97 14.60 16.63
N LYS A 69 18.19 13.67 15.67
CA LYS A 69 17.35 13.56 14.49
C LYS A 69 15.95 13.39 15.06
N THR A 70 15.15 14.45 14.97
CA THR A 70 13.75 14.43 15.39
C THR A 70 13.13 13.24 14.67
N ALA A 71 12.60 12.28 15.42
CA ALA A 71 12.01 11.10 14.80
C ALA A 71 10.79 11.53 13.99
N MET A 72 10.68 11.08 12.74
CA MET A 72 9.51 11.37 11.92
C MET A 72 8.26 10.85 12.63
N LYS A 73 7.18 11.62 12.55
CA LYS A 73 5.93 11.26 13.21
C LYS A 73 4.76 11.56 12.28
N PHE A 74 3.90 10.56 12.13
CA PHE A 74 2.63 10.68 11.43
C PHE A 74 1.47 10.41 12.38
N ILE A 75 0.44 11.23 12.29
CA ILE A 75 -0.85 10.98 12.93
C ILE A 75 -1.84 10.53 11.87
N ILE A 76 -2.29 9.29 12.01
CA ILE A 76 -3.22 8.63 11.10
C ILE A 76 -4.64 8.81 11.64
N LYS A 77 -5.46 9.57 10.91
CA LYS A 77 -6.88 9.72 11.24
C LYS A 77 -7.68 8.59 10.61
N LEU A 78 -8.53 7.99 11.44
CA LEU A 78 -9.40 6.88 11.04
C LEU A 78 -10.51 7.37 10.11
N PHE A 79 -10.94 6.51 9.18
CA PHE A 79 -12.14 6.77 8.37
C PHE A 79 -13.37 7.06 9.25
N PRO A 80 -14.18 8.11 8.97
CA PRO A 80 -15.28 8.50 9.85
C PRO A 80 -16.31 7.40 10.15
N GLU A 81 -16.57 6.50 9.20
CA GLU A 81 -17.48 5.37 9.45
C GLU A 81 -16.94 4.38 10.52
N ILE A 82 -15.64 4.41 10.83
CA ILE A 82 -15.03 3.62 11.90
C ILE A 82 -15.33 4.24 13.27
N THR A 83 -15.35 5.58 13.36
CA THR A 83 -15.48 6.30 14.64
C THR A 83 -16.91 6.26 15.19
N ILE A 84 -17.91 6.10 14.32
CA ILE A 84 -19.33 5.95 14.68
C ILE A 84 -19.71 4.52 15.12
N LYS A 85 -18.83 3.53 14.99
CA LYS A 85 -19.10 2.15 15.43
C LYS A 85 -19.13 2.07 16.96
N SER A 86 -19.78 1.03 17.49
CA SER A 86 -19.72 0.70 18.91
C SER A 86 -18.27 0.56 19.39
N GLN A 87 -18.03 0.83 20.67
CA GLN A 87 -16.68 0.79 21.26
C GLN A 87 -15.93 -0.51 20.97
N SER A 88 -16.59 -1.66 21.09
CA SER A 88 -15.97 -2.97 20.85
C SER A 88 -15.57 -3.15 19.38
N VAL A 89 -16.44 -2.80 18.45
CA VAL A 89 -16.20 -2.90 17.00
C VAL A 89 -15.11 -1.92 16.58
N ARG A 90 -15.17 -0.67 17.06
CA ARG A 90 -14.16 0.34 16.81
C ARG A 90 -12.78 -0.11 17.28
N LEU A 91 -12.66 -0.63 18.50
CA LEU A 91 -11.39 -1.15 19.02
C LEU A 91 -10.83 -2.29 18.16
N ARG A 92 -11.70 -3.20 17.69
CA ARG A 92 -11.31 -4.27 16.75
C ARG A 92 -10.77 -3.69 15.44
N PHE A 93 -11.47 -2.72 14.84
CA PHE A 93 -11.08 -2.10 13.57
C PHE A 93 -9.73 -1.38 13.69
N ILE A 94 -9.53 -0.61 14.77
CA ILE A 94 -8.26 0.08 15.00
C ILE A 94 -7.12 -0.93 15.19
N LYS A 95 -7.34 -2.04 15.91
CA LYS A 95 -6.33 -3.10 16.07
C LYS A 95 -5.92 -3.72 14.72
N ILE A 96 -6.90 -3.98 13.85
CA ILE A 96 -6.64 -4.50 12.51
C ILE A 96 -5.87 -3.47 11.69
N LEU A 97 -6.32 -2.21 11.66
CA LEU A 97 -5.63 -1.14 10.93
C LEU A 97 -4.17 -0.94 11.38
N THR A 98 -3.92 -0.95 12.68
CA THR A 98 -2.56 -0.91 13.25
C THR A 98 -1.70 -2.06 12.72
N THR A 99 -2.27 -3.25 12.56
CA THR A 99 -1.56 -4.42 12.02
C THR A 99 -1.31 -4.26 10.52
N ASN A 100 -2.30 -3.75 9.77
CA ASN A 100 -2.17 -3.50 8.34
C ASN A 100 -1.05 -2.49 8.05
N ILE A 101 -1.03 -1.37 8.78
CA ILE A 101 0.01 -0.35 8.70
C ILE A 101 1.39 -0.97 8.99
N ARG A 102 1.51 -1.74 10.07
CA ARG A 102 2.78 -2.39 10.40
C ARG A 102 3.25 -3.34 9.29
N ASN A 103 2.35 -4.16 8.75
CA ASN A 103 2.70 -5.14 7.71
C ASN A 103 3.14 -4.45 6.41
N VAL A 104 2.47 -3.38 6.00
CA VAL A 104 2.82 -2.60 4.81
C VAL A 104 4.15 -1.87 5.01
N LEU A 105 4.35 -1.23 6.16
CA LEU A 105 5.52 -0.39 6.39
C LEU A 105 6.79 -1.14 6.76
N LYS A 106 6.69 -2.42 7.17
CA LYS A 106 7.84 -3.24 7.58
C LYS A 106 8.95 -3.30 6.52
N GLN A 107 8.60 -3.23 5.24
CA GLN A 107 9.54 -3.27 4.12
C GLN A 107 10.40 -2.00 3.97
N TYR A 108 10.01 -0.88 4.58
CA TYR A 108 10.74 0.39 4.52
C TYR A 108 11.61 0.62 5.77
N ASP A 109 11.06 0.31 6.96
CA ASP A 109 11.79 0.43 8.24
C ASP A 109 11.27 -0.63 9.21
N GLU A 110 12.05 -1.67 9.50
CA GLU A 110 11.66 -2.71 10.46
C GLU A 110 11.57 -2.18 11.91
N THR A 111 12.19 -1.04 12.20
CA THR A 111 12.24 -0.43 13.54
C THR A 111 11.08 0.53 13.81
N LEU A 112 10.15 0.68 12.84
CA LEU A 112 9.03 1.60 12.96
C LEU A 112 8.13 1.27 14.15
N ALA A 113 7.65 2.31 14.84
CA ALA A 113 6.69 2.18 15.92
C ALA A 113 5.30 2.57 15.42
N VAL A 114 4.34 1.64 15.53
CA VAL A 114 2.91 1.92 15.28
C VAL A 114 2.16 1.84 16.59
N VAL A 115 1.78 3.00 17.12
CA VAL A 115 1.14 3.16 18.42
C VAL A 115 -0.34 3.47 18.23
N ARG A 116 -1.19 2.72 18.91
CA ARG A 116 -2.63 2.89 18.84
C ARG A 116 -3.13 3.82 19.93
N HIS A 117 -3.89 4.83 19.56
CA HIS A 117 -4.67 5.65 20.46
C HIS A 117 -6.17 5.41 20.23
N TRP A 118 -7.01 6.05 21.06
CA TRP A 118 -8.45 5.90 20.97
C TRP A 118 -9.02 6.44 19.65
N ASP A 119 -8.59 7.64 19.22
CA ASP A 119 -9.12 8.34 18.03
C ASP A 119 -8.19 8.38 16.82
N PHE A 120 -6.96 7.88 16.97
CA PHE A 120 -5.95 7.91 15.91
C PHE A 120 -4.91 6.82 16.11
N ILE A 121 -4.10 6.60 15.08
CA ILE A 121 -2.90 5.78 15.16
C ILE A 121 -1.70 6.69 14.93
N GLU A 122 -0.64 6.48 15.68
CA GLU A 122 0.61 7.20 15.54
C GLU A 122 1.64 6.26 14.89
N VAL A 123 2.37 6.77 13.91
CA VAL A 123 3.48 6.07 13.27
C VAL A 123 4.74 6.88 13.50
N ARG A 124 5.78 6.26 14.06
CA ARG A 124 7.11 6.86 14.22
C ARG A 124 8.15 6.04 13.49
N ALA A 125 9.04 6.72 12.79
CA ALA A 125 10.22 6.12 12.17
C ALA A 125 11.45 6.99 12.47
N LYS A 126 12.64 6.43 12.33
CA LYS A 126 13.89 7.15 12.67
C LYS A 126 14.58 7.75 11.46
N ASP A 127 14.42 7.11 10.30
CA ASP A 127 15.11 7.48 9.08
C ASP A 127 14.29 8.49 8.26
N GLU A 128 14.56 9.78 8.45
CA GLU A 128 13.90 10.89 7.75
C GLU A 128 13.94 10.78 6.22
N ASP A 129 14.93 10.08 5.64
CA ASP A 129 15.04 9.90 4.19
C ASP A 129 13.91 9.02 3.63
N GLN A 130 13.26 8.19 4.48
CA GLN A 130 12.10 7.38 4.12
C GLN A 130 10.77 8.13 4.22
N ARG A 131 10.76 9.40 4.64
CA ARG A 131 9.52 10.16 4.88
C ARG A 131 8.59 10.17 3.67
N PRO A 132 9.04 10.46 2.43
CA PRO A 132 8.15 10.53 1.26
C PRO A 132 7.49 9.17 0.97
N VAL A 133 8.29 8.10 0.92
CA VAL A 133 7.80 6.75 0.60
C VAL A 133 6.88 6.18 1.67
N ILE A 134 7.14 6.46 2.95
CA ILE A 134 6.25 6.06 4.06
C ILE A 134 4.94 6.85 4.00
N ALA A 135 5.01 8.16 3.75
CA ALA A 135 3.81 8.99 3.61
C ALA A 135 2.92 8.47 2.46
N ASP A 136 3.50 8.19 1.29
CA ASP A 136 2.79 7.64 0.13
C ASP A 136 2.27 6.21 0.38
N ALA A 137 3.03 5.34 1.05
CA ALA A 137 2.52 4.03 1.46
C ALA A 137 1.30 4.15 2.38
N LEU A 138 1.31 5.08 3.33
CA LEU A 138 0.21 5.31 4.26
C LEU A 138 -1.06 5.83 3.56
N THR A 139 -0.96 6.70 2.55
CA THR A 139 -2.16 7.21 1.85
C THR A 139 -2.94 6.09 1.16
N ARG A 140 -2.28 4.98 0.78
CA ARG A 140 -2.84 3.85 0.03
C ARG A 140 -3.43 2.72 0.90
N ILE A 141 -3.44 2.85 2.22
CA ILE A 141 -3.95 1.80 3.12
C ILE A 141 -5.45 2.01 3.40
N PRO A 142 -6.32 1.01 3.11
CA PRO A 142 -7.73 1.08 3.45
C PRO A 142 -7.96 1.27 4.95
N GLY A 143 -8.88 2.15 5.33
CA GLY A 143 -9.17 2.53 6.71
C GLY A 143 -8.60 3.87 7.15
N ILE A 144 -7.68 4.45 6.37
CA ILE A 144 -7.05 5.75 6.66
C ILE A 144 -7.81 6.86 5.95
N HIS A 145 -8.38 7.80 6.72
CA HIS A 145 -9.04 8.98 6.15
C HIS A 145 -8.04 9.97 5.58
N HIS A 146 -7.06 10.34 6.40
CA HIS A 146 -5.95 11.20 6.03
C HIS A 146 -4.83 11.01 7.04
N ILE A 147 -3.64 11.40 6.63
CA ILE A 147 -2.44 11.42 7.46
C ILE A 147 -2.00 12.86 7.69
N LEU A 148 -1.50 13.12 8.88
CA LEU A 148 -0.87 14.37 9.26
C LEU A 148 0.60 14.10 9.51
N GLU A 149 1.47 14.80 8.79
CA GLU A 149 2.89 14.85 9.09
C GLU A 149 3.09 15.84 10.22
N VAL A 150 3.63 15.38 11.34
CA VAL A 150 3.74 16.19 12.54
C VAL A 150 5.15 16.26 13.07
N GLU A 151 5.48 17.40 13.66
CA GLU A 151 6.72 17.63 14.39
C GLU A 151 6.37 17.91 15.85
N ASP A 152 6.93 17.12 16.77
CA ASP A 152 6.81 17.39 18.20
C ASP A 152 7.94 18.35 18.60
N ARG A 153 7.58 19.49 19.18
CA ARG A 153 8.53 20.45 19.76
C ARG A 153 8.21 20.68 21.23
N ALA A 154 9.25 20.82 22.05
CA ALA A 154 9.05 21.28 23.43
C ALA A 154 8.67 22.76 23.44
N TYR A 155 7.88 23.18 24.42
CA TYR A 155 7.58 24.59 24.66
C TYR A 155 7.71 24.93 26.15
N THR A 156 7.89 26.21 26.45
CA THR A 156 8.08 26.71 27.82
C THR A 156 6.87 27.46 28.31
N ASP A 157 6.22 28.24 27.43
CA ASP A 157 5.04 29.02 27.71
C ASP A 157 4.25 29.29 26.41
N VAL A 158 3.15 30.04 26.52
CA VAL A 158 2.29 30.40 25.39
C VAL A 158 3.01 31.32 24.38
N HIS A 159 3.97 32.12 24.83
CA HIS A 159 4.76 32.98 23.95
C HIS A 159 5.68 32.15 23.06
N HIS A 160 6.36 31.17 23.63
CA HIS A 160 7.21 30.25 22.89
C HIS A 160 6.39 29.43 21.87
N ILE A 161 5.15 29.04 22.19
CA ILE A 161 4.23 28.43 21.22
C ILE A 161 3.97 29.38 20.04
N PHE A 162 3.75 30.67 20.30
CA PHE A 162 3.58 31.68 19.25
C PHE A 162 4.82 31.79 18.36
N GLU A 163 6.02 31.90 18.94
CA GLU A 163 7.27 32.04 18.18
C GLU A 163 7.49 30.85 17.23
N GLN A 164 7.30 29.63 17.74
CA GLN A 164 7.42 28.41 16.93
C GLN A 164 6.33 28.31 15.85
N THR A 165 5.12 28.77 16.15
CA THR A 165 4.02 28.81 15.17
C THR A 165 4.31 29.83 14.07
N LEU A 166 4.82 31.01 14.44
CA LEU A 166 5.19 32.07 13.49
C LEU A 166 6.29 31.59 12.54
N GLU A 167 7.33 30.95 13.06
CA GLU A 167 8.40 30.34 12.27
C GLU A 167 7.83 29.34 11.24
N THR A 168 6.90 28.49 11.66
CA THR A 168 6.38 27.41 10.80
C THR A 168 5.35 27.88 9.77
N TYR A 169 4.50 28.86 10.10
CA TYR A 169 3.34 29.22 9.27
C TYR A 169 3.47 30.55 8.53
N ARG A 170 4.52 31.35 8.75
CA ARG A 170 4.67 32.68 8.13
C ARG A 170 4.37 32.67 6.62
N GLU A 171 5.13 31.89 5.86
CA GLU A 171 5.00 31.81 4.41
C GLU A 171 3.62 31.34 3.95
N GLN A 172 2.99 30.43 4.71
CA GLN A 172 1.67 29.91 4.36
C GLN A 172 0.55 30.94 4.57
N LEU A 173 0.73 31.89 5.48
CA LEU A 173 -0.27 32.86 5.91
C LEU A 173 -0.19 34.20 5.17
N GLU A 174 0.96 34.50 4.54
CA GLU A 174 1.13 35.72 3.76
C GLU A 174 0.05 35.88 2.68
N GLY A 175 -0.61 37.04 2.68
CA GLY A 175 -1.70 37.37 1.76
C GLY A 175 -3.00 36.58 1.97
N LYS A 176 -3.15 35.81 3.06
CA LYS A 176 -4.30 34.94 3.30
C LYS A 176 -5.07 35.30 4.56
N THR A 177 -6.35 34.91 4.56
CA THR A 177 -7.18 34.89 5.75
C THR A 177 -6.99 33.60 6.54
N PHE A 178 -6.93 33.68 7.87
CA PHE A 178 -6.65 32.51 8.71
C PHE A 178 -7.42 32.47 10.02
N CYS A 179 -7.46 31.29 10.64
CA CYS A 179 -7.79 31.16 12.06
C CYS A 179 -6.85 30.17 12.73
N VAL A 180 -6.72 30.29 14.05
CA VAL A 180 -5.99 29.36 14.90
C VAL A 180 -6.99 28.45 15.61
N ARG A 181 -6.70 27.15 15.64
CA ARG A 181 -7.48 26.13 16.35
C ARG A 181 -6.57 25.29 17.21
N VAL A 182 -6.84 25.25 18.51
CA VAL A 182 -5.97 24.58 19.50
C VAL A 182 -6.72 23.43 20.16
N LYS A 183 -6.14 22.23 20.08
CA LYS A 183 -6.55 21.08 20.90
C LYS A 183 -5.54 20.89 22.02
N ARG A 184 -6.04 20.59 23.22
CA ARG A 184 -5.21 20.40 24.41
C ARG A 184 -5.52 19.06 25.06
N ARG A 185 -4.47 18.32 25.42
CA ARG A 185 -4.50 17.07 26.20
C ARG A 185 -3.54 17.25 27.37
N GLY A 186 -3.96 16.88 28.58
CA GLY A 186 -3.17 17.08 29.81
C GLY A 186 -3.64 18.27 30.68
N LYS A 187 -2.81 18.66 31.66
CA LYS A 187 -3.11 19.73 32.64
C LYS A 187 -2.23 20.96 32.38
N HIS A 188 -2.86 22.13 32.23
CA HIS A 188 -2.21 23.37 31.81
C HIS A 188 -2.86 24.56 32.50
N GLU A 189 -2.08 25.62 32.74
CA GLU A 189 -2.55 26.89 33.32
C GLU A 189 -3.31 27.77 32.31
N PHE A 190 -3.32 27.40 31.03
CA PHE A 190 -4.02 28.10 29.95
C PHE A 190 -5.10 27.24 29.30
N SER A 191 -6.13 27.88 28.77
CA SER A 191 -7.14 27.23 27.94
C SER A 191 -6.74 27.21 26.46
N SER A 192 -7.37 26.34 25.66
CA SER A 192 -7.22 26.38 24.20
C SER A 192 -7.56 27.75 23.62
N GLN A 193 -8.58 28.42 24.17
CA GLN A 193 -9.01 29.74 23.70
C GLN A 193 -7.97 30.82 24.00
N ASP A 194 -7.26 30.73 25.12
CA ASP A 194 -6.18 31.67 25.46
C ASP A 194 -5.05 31.58 24.44
N VAL A 195 -4.65 30.36 24.08
CA VAL A 195 -3.62 30.10 23.06
C VAL A 195 -4.11 30.56 21.68
N GLU A 196 -5.35 30.22 21.28
CA GLU A 196 -5.91 30.67 19.99
C GLU A 196 -5.89 32.20 19.87
N ARG A 197 -6.30 32.92 20.93
CA ARG A 197 -6.31 34.38 20.96
C ARG A 197 -4.91 34.96 20.94
N TYR A 198 -4.00 34.44 21.77
CA TYR A 198 -2.64 34.95 21.90
C TYR A 198 -1.83 34.71 20.62
N VAL A 199 -1.80 33.46 20.15
CA VAL A 199 -1.07 33.08 18.92
C VAL A 199 -1.71 33.74 17.71
N GLY A 200 -3.04 33.73 17.59
CA GLY A 200 -3.74 34.38 16.47
C GLY A 200 -3.50 35.88 16.42
N GLY A 201 -3.50 36.56 17.57
CA GLY A 201 -3.15 37.97 17.69
C GLY A 201 -1.70 38.24 17.30
N GLY A 202 -0.76 37.42 17.81
CA GLY A 202 0.66 37.51 17.48
C GLY A 202 0.93 37.36 15.98
N LEU A 203 0.37 36.31 15.35
CA LEU A 203 0.49 36.08 13.91
C LEU A 203 -0.07 37.27 13.09
N ASN A 204 -1.23 37.80 13.48
CA ASN A 204 -1.87 38.94 12.80
C ASN A 204 -1.08 40.25 12.95
N GLN A 205 -0.27 40.40 14.00
CA GLN A 205 0.61 41.55 14.21
C GLN A 205 1.94 41.44 13.45
N HIS A 206 2.46 40.21 13.30
CA HIS A 206 3.81 39.96 12.76
C HIS A 206 3.82 39.55 11.28
N ILE A 207 2.65 39.30 10.68
CA ILE A 207 2.47 39.00 9.26
C ILE A 207 1.54 40.07 8.69
N GLU A 208 2.12 41.16 8.18
CA GLU A 208 1.40 42.38 7.78
C GLU A 208 0.26 42.13 6.77
N SER A 209 0.41 41.12 5.91
CA SER A 209 -0.56 40.76 4.87
C SER A 209 -1.62 39.76 5.31
N ALA A 210 -1.46 39.09 6.47
CA ALA A 210 -2.40 38.09 6.96
C ALA A 210 -3.57 38.74 7.71
N ARG A 211 -4.77 38.14 7.63
CA ARG A 211 -5.96 38.65 8.35
C ARG A 211 -6.70 37.53 9.07
N VAL A 212 -7.05 37.73 10.33
CA VAL A 212 -7.87 36.76 11.08
C VAL A 212 -9.30 36.73 10.54
N LYS A 213 -9.79 35.53 10.21
CA LYS A 213 -11.17 35.27 9.78
C LYS A 213 -11.66 33.96 10.42
N LEU A 214 -12.61 34.05 11.34
CA LEU A 214 -13.07 32.88 12.12
C LEU A 214 -13.97 31.93 11.32
N SER A 215 -14.65 32.44 10.30
CA SER A 215 -15.57 31.68 9.43
C SER A 215 -14.99 31.58 8.02
N HIS A 216 -14.89 30.37 7.47
CA HIS A 216 -14.32 30.09 6.14
C HIS A 216 -12.98 30.81 5.87
N PRO A 217 -11.94 30.57 6.71
CA PRO A 217 -10.59 31.04 6.43
C PRO A 217 -9.98 30.30 5.25
N GLN A 218 -9.00 30.93 4.58
CA GLN A 218 -8.19 30.23 3.57
C GLN A 218 -7.20 29.24 4.21
N VAL A 219 -6.73 29.52 5.44
CA VAL A 219 -5.81 28.64 6.18
C VAL A 219 -6.30 28.45 7.61
N THR A 220 -6.31 27.20 8.10
CA THR A 220 -6.54 26.89 9.52
C THR A 220 -5.24 26.40 10.13
N VAL A 221 -4.67 27.19 11.03
CA VAL A 221 -3.48 26.81 11.82
C VAL A 221 -3.94 25.90 12.94
N ASN A 222 -3.66 24.61 12.82
CA ASN A 222 -4.04 23.61 13.82
C ASN A 222 -2.85 23.31 14.73
N LEU A 223 -3.00 23.60 16.02
CA LEU A 223 -2.02 23.30 17.05
C LEU A 223 -2.60 22.24 17.99
N GLU A 224 -1.84 21.20 18.29
CA GLU A 224 -2.19 20.24 19.34
C GLU A 224 -1.12 20.30 20.43
N ILE A 225 -1.56 20.57 21.66
CA ILE A 225 -0.71 20.65 22.85
C ILE A 225 -0.98 19.41 23.67
N ASP A 226 0.05 18.60 23.89
CA ASP A 226 -0.01 17.35 24.66
C ASP A 226 1.05 17.41 25.76
N ASP A 227 0.59 17.65 26.99
CA ASP A 227 1.44 17.92 28.16
C ASP A 227 2.51 19.00 27.89
N ASP A 228 3.78 18.64 27.75
CA ASP A 228 4.90 19.56 27.55
C ASP A 228 5.31 19.72 26.08
N LYS A 229 4.50 19.19 25.15
CA LYS A 229 4.80 19.15 23.72
C LYS A 229 3.77 19.91 22.89
N LEU A 230 4.29 20.70 21.96
CA LEU A 230 3.57 21.32 20.87
C LEU A 230 3.72 20.44 19.63
N MET A 231 2.62 19.94 19.11
CA MET A 231 2.55 19.21 17.85
C MET A 231 2.18 20.17 16.72
N LEU A 232 3.12 20.35 15.80
CA LEU A 232 2.95 21.19 14.61
C LEU A 232 2.64 20.33 13.39
N VAL A 233 1.55 20.64 12.69
CA VAL A 233 1.16 19.94 11.46
C VAL A 233 1.88 20.56 10.26
N LYS A 234 2.82 19.83 9.68
CA LYS A 234 3.59 20.27 8.50
C LYS A 234 2.83 20.04 7.20
N ALA A 235 2.17 18.89 7.08
CA ALA A 235 1.41 18.53 5.90
C ALA A 235 0.21 17.65 6.25
N ARG A 236 -0.81 17.70 5.39
CA ARG A 236 -1.98 16.81 5.42
C ARG A 236 -2.11 16.14 4.06
N ARG A 237 -2.20 14.82 4.04
CA ARG A 237 -2.41 14.03 2.82
C ARG A 237 -3.64 13.17 2.98
N GLU A 238 -4.50 13.17 1.96
CA GLU A 238 -5.69 12.32 1.98
C GLU A 238 -5.29 10.85 1.88
N GLY A 239 -5.99 10.01 2.63
CA GLY A 239 -5.91 8.57 2.49
C GLY A 239 -7.06 8.07 1.64
N ILE A 240 -6.96 6.84 1.18
CA ILE A 240 -8.03 6.24 0.39
C ILE A 240 -9.30 5.96 1.20
N GLY A 241 -9.34 6.14 2.52
CA GLY A 241 -10.55 5.94 3.33
C GLY A 241 -11.01 4.48 3.39
N GLY A 242 -12.31 4.26 3.60
CA GLY A 242 -12.88 2.90 3.66
C GLY A 242 -12.60 2.17 4.97
N TYR A 243 -12.58 0.83 4.95
CA TYR A 243 -12.34 -0.01 6.12
C TYR A 243 -11.02 -0.78 6.03
N PRO A 244 -10.38 -1.07 7.17
CA PRO A 244 -9.18 -1.89 7.20
C PRO A 244 -9.45 -3.28 6.61
N ILE A 245 -8.59 -3.75 5.71
CA ILE A 245 -8.66 -5.12 5.18
C ILE A 245 -8.64 -6.13 6.35
N GLY A 246 -9.51 -7.14 6.27
CA GLY A 246 -9.71 -8.15 7.32
C GLY A 246 -10.78 -7.76 8.35
N THR A 247 -11.48 -6.64 8.15
CA THR A 247 -12.67 -6.29 8.94
C THR A 247 -13.95 -6.87 8.34
N GLN A 248 -13.98 -7.08 7.04
CA GLN A 248 -15.01 -7.84 6.34
C GLN A 248 -14.48 -9.23 5.98
N GLU A 249 -15.38 -10.11 5.55
CA GLU A 249 -15.07 -11.47 5.12
C GLU A 249 -14.27 -11.48 3.81
N ASP A 250 -13.67 -12.63 3.54
CA ASP A 250 -12.92 -12.90 2.31
C ASP A 250 -13.89 -12.96 1.13
N VAL A 251 -13.46 -12.46 -0.03
CA VAL A 251 -14.24 -12.48 -1.30
C VAL A 251 -13.38 -13.00 -2.44
N LEU A 252 -14.01 -13.60 -3.47
CA LEU A 252 -13.34 -14.10 -4.66
C LEU A 252 -13.71 -13.24 -5.87
N SER A 253 -12.76 -12.41 -6.31
CA SER A 253 -12.95 -11.53 -7.45
C SER A 253 -12.66 -12.24 -8.77
N LEU A 254 -13.62 -12.19 -9.70
CA LEU A 254 -13.45 -12.68 -11.06
C LEU A 254 -12.62 -11.64 -11.85
N ILE A 255 -11.31 -11.84 -11.84
CA ILE A 255 -10.36 -10.92 -12.45
C ILE A 255 -10.14 -11.30 -13.91
N SER A 256 -10.32 -10.34 -14.82
CA SER A 256 -10.14 -10.53 -16.26
C SER A 256 -8.96 -9.73 -16.83
N GLY A 257 -8.32 -8.88 -16.02
CA GLY A 257 -7.30 -7.94 -16.48
C GLY A 257 -7.85 -6.69 -17.18
N GLY A 258 -9.13 -6.69 -17.57
CA GLY A 258 -9.80 -5.50 -18.09
C GLY A 258 -10.11 -4.44 -17.01
N PHE A 259 -10.60 -3.28 -17.46
CA PHE A 259 -10.86 -2.12 -16.60
C PHE A 259 -11.76 -2.45 -15.40
N ASP A 260 -12.88 -3.10 -15.68
CA ASP A 260 -13.99 -3.20 -14.74
C ASP A 260 -13.66 -4.17 -13.59
N SER A 261 -12.96 -5.28 -13.87
CA SER A 261 -12.58 -6.27 -12.86
C SER A 261 -11.48 -5.77 -11.91
N GLY A 262 -10.56 -4.93 -12.41
CA GLY A 262 -9.56 -4.26 -11.58
C GLY A 262 -10.20 -3.26 -10.60
N VAL A 263 -11.10 -2.41 -11.11
CA VAL A 263 -11.79 -1.40 -10.30
C VAL A 263 -12.70 -2.03 -9.25
N SER A 264 -13.50 -3.04 -9.62
CA SER A 264 -14.36 -3.75 -8.67
C SER A 264 -13.57 -4.43 -7.55
N SER A 265 -12.42 -5.04 -7.88
CA SER A 265 -11.51 -5.62 -6.89
C SER A 265 -11.00 -4.57 -5.90
N TYR A 266 -10.53 -3.42 -6.41
CA TYR A 266 -10.08 -2.30 -5.57
C TYR A 266 -11.19 -1.78 -4.64
N MET A 267 -12.42 -1.63 -5.14
CA MET A 267 -13.55 -1.15 -4.34
C MET A 267 -13.85 -2.06 -3.13
N LEU A 268 -13.73 -3.39 -3.29
CA LEU A 268 -13.92 -4.32 -2.16
C LEU A 268 -12.73 -4.33 -1.19
N MET A 269 -11.50 -4.18 -1.68
CA MET A 269 -10.35 -3.96 -0.79
C MET A 269 -10.58 -2.72 0.08
N ARG A 270 -11.05 -1.62 -0.52
CA ARG A 270 -11.42 -0.38 0.17
C ARG A 270 -12.54 -0.58 1.20
N ARG A 271 -13.46 -1.53 0.97
CA ARG A 271 -14.50 -1.88 1.95
C ARG A 271 -14.04 -2.87 3.02
N GLY A 272 -12.75 -3.23 3.05
CA GLY A 272 -12.15 -4.02 4.12
C GLY A 272 -12.22 -5.53 3.89
N CYS A 273 -12.62 -5.97 2.70
CA CYS A 273 -12.58 -7.37 2.31
C CYS A 273 -11.15 -7.78 1.97
N ARG A 274 -10.81 -9.04 2.26
CA ARG A 274 -9.62 -9.67 1.69
C ARG A 274 -10.01 -10.25 0.33
N VAL A 275 -9.47 -9.66 -0.73
CA VAL A 275 -9.82 -10.03 -2.11
C VAL A 275 -8.87 -11.11 -2.62
N HIS A 276 -9.40 -12.32 -2.78
CA HIS A 276 -8.79 -13.39 -3.57
C HIS A 276 -9.17 -13.21 -5.03
N TYR A 277 -8.40 -13.80 -5.94
CA TYR A 277 -8.62 -13.68 -7.37
C TYR A 277 -8.93 -15.04 -8.00
N CYS A 278 -9.92 -15.06 -8.88
CA CYS A 278 -10.24 -16.18 -9.77
C CYS A 278 -10.14 -15.68 -11.20
N PHE A 279 -9.23 -16.27 -11.96
CA PHE A 279 -9.00 -15.98 -13.36
C PHE A 279 -9.42 -17.17 -14.22
N PHE A 280 -10.18 -16.88 -15.27
CA PHE A 280 -10.57 -17.86 -16.28
C PHE A 280 -9.67 -17.68 -17.50
N ASN A 281 -8.76 -18.63 -17.72
CA ASN A 281 -7.85 -18.58 -18.85
C ASN A 281 -8.57 -18.99 -20.13
N LEU A 282 -8.70 -18.03 -21.04
CA LEU A 282 -9.31 -18.19 -22.37
C LEU A 282 -8.32 -17.90 -23.50
N GLY A 283 -7.09 -17.54 -23.16
CA GLY A 283 -6.14 -16.90 -24.08
C GLY A 283 -4.70 -17.39 -23.95
N GLY A 284 -4.50 -18.53 -23.29
CA GLY A 284 -3.19 -19.15 -23.11
C GLY A 284 -2.29 -18.43 -22.11
N ALA A 285 -0.97 -18.67 -22.22
CA ALA A 285 0.03 -18.21 -21.26
C ALA A 285 0.14 -16.68 -21.18
N ALA A 286 0.16 -15.98 -22.32
CA ALA A 286 0.25 -14.53 -22.38
C ALA A 286 -0.90 -13.83 -21.61
N HIS A 287 -2.13 -14.33 -21.78
CA HIS A 287 -3.30 -13.83 -21.08
C HIS A 287 -3.18 -14.03 -19.56
N GLU A 288 -2.76 -15.22 -19.12
CA GLU A 288 -2.55 -15.49 -17.70
C GLU A 288 -1.48 -14.59 -17.08
N ILE A 289 -0.36 -14.38 -17.77
CA ILE A 289 0.71 -13.48 -17.31
C ILE A 289 0.18 -12.05 -17.18
N GLY A 290 -0.54 -11.53 -18.18
CA GLY A 290 -1.12 -10.20 -18.14
C GLY A 290 -2.08 -10.01 -16.95
N VAL A 291 -2.97 -10.97 -16.70
CA VAL A 291 -3.91 -10.88 -15.56
C VAL A 291 -3.20 -11.01 -14.21
N LYS A 292 -2.18 -11.86 -14.11
CA LYS A 292 -1.32 -11.94 -12.91
C LYS A 292 -0.63 -10.62 -12.61
N GLN A 293 -0.15 -9.90 -13.62
CA GLN A 293 0.46 -8.57 -13.44
C GLN A 293 -0.54 -7.58 -12.80
N VAL A 294 -1.78 -7.51 -13.31
CA VAL A 294 -2.82 -6.62 -12.76
C VAL A 294 -3.19 -7.01 -11.33
N ALA A 295 -3.42 -8.29 -11.08
CA ALA A 295 -3.78 -8.79 -9.75
C ALA A 295 -2.66 -8.55 -8.73
N TYR A 296 -1.41 -8.79 -9.12
CA TYR A 296 -0.23 -8.51 -8.29
C TYR A 296 -0.08 -7.01 -8.03
N TYR A 297 -0.25 -6.16 -9.05
CA TYR A 297 -0.17 -4.71 -8.88
C TYR A 297 -1.19 -4.17 -7.88
N LEU A 298 -2.47 -4.54 -8.06
CA LEU A 298 -3.55 -4.15 -7.14
C LEU A 298 -3.28 -4.62 -5.71
N TRP A 299 -2.87 -5.88 -5.57
CA TRP A 299 -2.52 -6.44 -4.27
C TRP A 299 -1.31 -5.70 -3.65
N ASN A 300 -0.23 -5.50 -4.40
CA ASN A 300 0.99 -4.88 -3.88
C ASN A 300 0.73 -3.42 -3.45
N ARG A 301 -0.06 -2.68 -4.23
CA ARG A 301 -0.35 -1.25 -4.01
C ARG A 301 -1.36 -1.00 -2.89
N PHE A 302 -2.40 -1.84 -2.76
CA PHE A 302 -3.53 -1.58 -1.84
C PHE A 302 -3.81 -2.70 -0.82
N GLY A 303 -3.31 -3.91 -1.07
CA GLY A 303 -3.66 -5.14 -0.33
C GLY A 303 -2.50 -5.85 0.37
N SER A 304 -1.26 -5.33 0.28
CA SER A 304 -0.02 -6.03 0.66
C SER A 304 0.11 -6.35 2.15
N SER A 305 -0.77 -5.80 2.99
CA SER A 305 -0.91 -6.17 4.40
C SER A 305 -1.34 -7.63 4.63
N HIS A 306 -1.87 -8.30 3.61
CA HIS A 306 -2.45 -9.64 3.69
C HIS A 306 -1.95 -10.58 2.61
N LYS A 307 -2.02 -11.89 2.89
CA LYS A 307 -1.79 -12.93 1.90
C LYS A 307 -3.11 -13.23 1.20
N VAL A 308 -3.11 -13.28 -0.12
CA VAL A 308 -4.29 -13.65 -0.91
C VAL A 308 -3.92 -14.69 -1.95
N ARG A 309 -4.94 -15.32 -2.51
CA ARG A 309 -4.80 -16.41 -3.49
C ARG A 309 -5.12 -15.90 -4.87
N PHE A 310 -4.41 -16.42 -5.86
CA PHE A 310 -4.73 -16.31 -7.27
C PHE A 310 -5.03 -17.71 -7.79
N VAL A 311 -6.28 -17.94 -8.20
CA VAL A 311 -6.76 -19.20 -8.74
C VAL A 311 -6.93 -19.04 -10.25
N ALA A 312 -6.14 -19.76 -11.04
CA ALA A 312 -6.28 -19.83 -12.49
C ALA A 312 -7.02 -21.11 -12.87
N ILE A 313 -8.08 -20.97 -13.66
CA ILE A 313 -8.86 -22.09 -14.21
C ILE A 313 -8.68 -22.07 -15.71
N ASP A 314 -8.17 -23.14 -16.29
CA ASP A 314 -8.14 -23.30 -17.74
C ASP A 314 -9.58 -23.50 -18.24
N PHE A 315 -10.06 -22.55 -19.01
CA PHE A 315 -11.43 -22.52 -19.50
C PHE A 315 -11.53 -22.78 -21.01
N GLU A 316 -10.40 -23.04 -21.68
CA GLU A 316 -10.38 -23.41 -23.10
C GLU A 316 -11.28 -24.63 -23.40
N PRO A 317 -11.24 -25.74 -22.63
CA PRO A 317 -12.13 -26.88 -22.89
C PRO A 317 -13.62 -26.54 -22.74
N VAL A 318 -13.96 -25.68 -21.79
CA VAL A 318 -15.35 -25.24 -21.55
C VAL A 318 -15.85 -24.38 -22.71
N VAL A 319 -15.00 -23.50 -23.24
CA VAL A 319 -15.33 -22.70 -24.43
C VAL A 319 -15.51 -23.57 -25.66
N GLY A 320 -14.61 -24.55 -25.87
CA GLY A 320 -14.72 -25.50 -26.97
C GLY A 320 -16.07 -26.22 -26.97
N GLU A 321 -16.47 -26.73 -25.81
CA GLU A 321 -17.78 -27.40 -25.65
C GLU A 321 -18.96 -26.45 -25.95
N ILE A 322 -18.92 -25.21 -25.45
CA ILE A 322 -19.96 -24.20 -25.71
C ILE A 322 -20.06 -23.88 -27.20
N LEU A 323 -18.92 -23.71 -27.88
CA LEU A 323 -18.88 -23.42 -29.32
C LEU A 323 -19.47 -24.55 -30.16
N GLU A 324 -19.34 -25.79 -29.72
CA GLU A 324 -19.84 -26.96 -30.44
C GLU A 324 -21.31 -27.28 -30.15
N LYS A 325 -21.79 -27.02 -28.92
CA LYS A 325 -23.10 -27.54 -28.45
C LYS A 325 -24.17 -26.47 -28.23
N VAL A 326 -23.79 -25.21 -28.07
CA VAL A 326 -24.70 -24.14 -27.67
C VAL A 326 -24.98 -23.22 -28.85
N ASP A 327 -26.24 -22.83 -29.01
CA ASP A 327 -26.64 -21.85 -30.03
C ASP A 327 -25.91 -20.50 -29.85
N ASP A 328 -25.42 -19.92 -30.97
CA ASP A 328 -24.65 -18.68 -31.05
C ASP A 328 -25.22 -17.55 -30.16
N GLY A 329 -26.54 -17.37 -30.18
CA GLY A 329 -27.22 -16.29 -29.46
C GLY A 329 -27.25 -16.47 -27.94
N GLN A 330 -27.01 -17.69 -27.43
CA GLN A 330 -27.06 -18.05 -26.00
C GLN A 330 -25.67 -18.22 -25.38
N MET A 331 -24.62 -18.45 -26.18
CA MET A 331 -23.26 -18.74 -25.73
C MET A 331 -22.75 -17.81 -24.63
N GLY A 332 -22.94 -16.49 -24.77
CA GLY A 332 -22.45 -15.52 -23.79
C GLY A 332 -23.10 -15.64 -22.40
N VAL A 333 -24.37 -16.04 -22.33
CA VAL A 333 -25.08 -16.26 -21.06
C VAL A 333 -24.66 -17.60 -20.46
N VAL A 334 -24.58 -18.65 -21.26
CA VAL A 334 -24.14 -19.99 -20.82
C VAL A 334 -22.69 -19.95 -20.32
N LEU A 335 -21.77 -19.31 -21.05
CA LEU A 335 -20.38 -19.13 -20.62
C LEU A 335 -20.28 -18.47 -19.25
N LYS A 336 -20.99 -17.35 -19.03
CA LYS A 336 -20.98 -16.67 -17.74
C LYS A 336 -21.60 -17.51 -16.62
N ARG A 337 -22.63 -18.31 -16.92
CA ARG A 337 -23.19 -19.27 -15.96
C ARG A 337 -22.18 -20.34 -15.57
N MET A 338 -21.41 -20.87 -16.53
CA MET A 338 -20.30 -21.81 -16.24
C MET A 338 -19.20 -21.17 -15.41
N MET A 339 -18.80 -19.92 -15.71
CA MET A 339 -17.83 -19.17 -14.90
C MET A 339 -18.34 -18.99 -13.46
N VAL A 340 -19.60 -18.60 -13.27
CA VAL A 340 -20.19 -18.45 -11.93
C VAL A 340 -20.22 -19.79 -11.18
N ARG A 341 -20.61 -20.90 -11.84
CA ARG A 341 -20.59 -22.23 -11.24
C ARG A 341 -19.18 -22.63 -10.80
N ALA A 342 -18.20 -22.53 -11.69
CA ALA A 342 -16.80 -22.84 -11.41
C ALA A 342 -16.24 -21.98 -10.26
N ALA A 343 -16.46 -20.67 -10.30
CA ALA A 343 -16.01 -19.77 -9.25
C ALA A 343 -16.68 -20.06 -7.90
N SER A 344 -17.95 -20.49 -7.91
CA SER A 344 -18.68 -20.85 -6.69
C SER A 344 -18.11 -22.11 -6.05
N GLN A 345 -17.82 -23.15 -6.85
CA GLN A 345 -17.13 -24.35 -6.36
C GLN A 345 -15.75 -24.01 -5.77
N VAL A 346 -15.01 -23.08 -6.41
CA VAL A 346 -13.74 -22.57 -5.88
C VAL A 346 -13.94 -21.80 -4.57
N ALA A 347 -14.94 -20.93 -4.49
CA ALA A 347 -15.25 -20.15 -3.31
C ALA A 347 -15.59 -21.06 -2.12
N GLU A 348 -16.45 -22.06 -2.33
CA GLU A 348 -16.80 -23.07 -1.33
C GLU A 348 -15.57 -23.83 -0.83
N ARG A 349 -14.71 -24.31 -1.74
CA ARG A 349 -13.45 -25.01 -1.41
C ARG A 349 -12.55 -24.18 -0.48
N TYR A 350 -12.57 -22.86 -0.60
CA TYR A 350 -11.74 -21.94 0.19
C TYR A 350 -12.49 -21.24 1.33
N GLY A 351 -13.76 -21.56 1.57
CA GLY A 351 -14.59 -20.94 2.61
C GLY A 351 -14.92 -19.46 2.36
N VAL A 352 -14.88 -19.03 1.10
CA VAL A 352 -15.15 -17.65 0.68
C VAL A 352 -16.66 -17.43 0.50
N GLN A 353 -17.19 -16.34 1.06
CA GLN A 353 -18.64 -16.13 1.19
C GLN A 353 -19.29 -15.47 -0.04
N ALA A 354 -18.51 -14.79 -0.88
CA ALA A 354 -19.04 -14.03 -2.00
C ALA A 354 -18.09 -13.97 -3.19
N LEU A 355 -18.67 -13.94 -4.39
CA LEU A 355 -18.00 -13.61 -5.64
C LEU A 355 -18.06 -12.09 -5.87
N VAL A 356 -17.07 -11.54 -6.56
CA VAL A 356 -17.06 -10.14 -7.01
C VAL A 356 -16.91 -10.12 -8.51
N THR A 357 -17.75 -9.35 -9.20
CA THR A 357 -17.63 -9.15 -10.65
C THR A 357 -17.58 -7.66 -10.99
N GLY A 358 -16.94 -7.34 -12.12
CA GLY A 358 -16.91 -6.01 -12.70
C GLY A 358 -18.13 -5.68 -13.58
N GLU A 359 -19.26 -6.37 -13.41
CA GLU A 359 -20.42 -6.15 -14.29
C GLU A 359 -21.12 -4.81 -14.01
N ALA A 360 -21.45 -4.08 -15.07
CA ALA A 360 -22.18 -2.80 -15.02
C ALA A 360 -23.49 -2.91 -15.81
N LEU A 361 -24.59 -2.34 -15.30
CA LEU A 361 -25.89 -2.53 -15.92
C LEU A 361 -25.96 -1.86 -17.29
N GLY A 362 -26.29 -2.63 -18.33
CA GLY A 362 -26.52 -2.11 -19.68
C GLY A 362 -25.25 -1.78 -20.47
N GLN A 363 -24.05 -2.12 -19.98
CA GLN A 363 -22.80 -1.89 -20.70
C GLN A 363 -22.63 -2.85 -21.89
N VAL A 364 -22.99 -4.12 -21.73
CA VAL A 364 -22.98 -5.13 -22.80
C VAL A 364 -24.28 -5.95 -22.81
N SER A 365 -24.56 -6.64 -23.91
CA SER A 365 -25.78 -7.45 -24.09
C SER A 365 -25.99 -8.50 -22.98
N SER A 366 -24.91 -9.08 -22.45
CA SER A 366 -24.95 -10.04 -21.34
C SER A 366 -25.21 -9.41 -19.97
N GLN A 367 -25.23 -8.08 -19.85
CA GLN A 367 -25.39 -7.33 -18.59
C GLN A 367 -26.74 -6.58 -18.53
N THR A 368 -27.81 -7.14 -19.10
CA THR A 368 -29.18 -6.69 -18.81
C THR A 368 -29.70 -7.30 -17.52
N LEU A 369 -30.72 -6.69 -16.89
CA LEU A 369 -31.35 -7.25 -15.69
C LEU A 369 -31.84 -8.70 -15.90
N THR A 370 -32.31 -9.03 -17.10
CA THR A 370 -32.77 -10.40 -17.41
C THR A 370 -31.58 -11.36 -17.41
N ASN A 371 -30.51 -11.01 -18.12
CA ASN A 371 -29.34 -11.87 -18.25
C ASN A 371 -28.56 -11.98 -16.92
N LEU A 372 -28.39 -10.88 -16.18
CA LEU A 372 -27.77 -10.90 -14.86
C LEU A 372 -28.51 -11.81 -13.89
N ARG A 373 -29.84 -11.74 -13.86
CA ARG A 373 -30.66 -12.65 -13.03
C ARG A 373 -30.46 -14.11 -13.45
N LEU A 374 -30.38 -14.39 -14.74
CA LEU A 374 -30.13 -15.75 -15.22
C LEU A 374 -28.72 -16.21 -14.86
N ILE A 375 -27.71 -15.35 -14.93
CA ILE A 375 -26.35 -15.66 -14.51
C ILE A 375 -26.30 -15.95 -13.01
N ASP A 376 -26.96 -15.14 -12.19
CA ASP A 376 -27.04 -15.33 -10.73
C ASP A 376 -27.65 -16.69 -10.36
N ASN A 377 -28.73 -17.10 -11.04
CA ASN A 377 -29.39 -18.39 -10.78
C ASN A 377 -28.52 -19.63 -11.10
N ALA A 378 -27.28 -19.47 -11.55
CA ALA A 378 -26.36 -20.60 -11.74
C ALA A 378 -25.70 -21.05 -10.43
N SER A 379 -25.78 -20.26 -9.36
CA SER A 379 -25.20 -20.58 -8.05
C SER A 379 -25.94 -19.87 -6.91
N ASP A 380 -25.92 -20.45 -5.72
CA ASP A 380 -26.42 -19.82 -4.49
C ASP A 380 -25.39 -18.88 -3.83
N THR A 381 -24.17 -18.79 -4.37
CA THR A 381 -23.13 -17.90 -3.84
C THR A 381 -23.48 -16.44 -4.08
N LEU A 382 -23.33 -15.58 -3.05
CA LEU A 382 -23.57 -14.14 -3.16
C LEU A 382 -22.65 -13.49 -4.21
N ILE A 383 -23.22 -12.80 -5.20
CA ILE A 383 -22.46 -12.08 -6.22
C ILE A 383 -22.54 -10.57 -5.99
N LEU A 384 -21.40 -9.95 -5.69
CA LEU A 384 -21.25 -8.52 -5.47
C LEU A 384 -20.84 -7.83 -6.78
N ARG A 385 -21.57 -6.77 -7.14
CA ARG A 385 -21.35 -5.98 -8.37
C ARG A 385 -21.14 -4.49 -8.04
N PRO A 386 -19.93 -4.08 -7.63
CA PRO A 386 -19.66 -2.70 -7.22
C PRO A 386 -19.95 -1.67 -8.30
N LEU A 387 -19.86 -2.08 -9.56
CA LEU A 387 -19.97 -1.22 -10.73
C LEU A 387 -21.37 -1.23 -11.35
N ILE A 388 -22.34 -1.89 -10.72
CA ILE A 388 -23.67 -2.12 -11.32
C ILE A 388 -24.35 -0.84 -11.81
N SER A 389 -24.12 0.30 -11.15
CA SER A 389 -24.71 1.59 -11.47
C SER A 389 -23.70 2.62 -12.01
N HIS A 390 -22.47 2.21 -12.32
CA HIS A 390 -21.44 3.11 -12.82
C HIS A 390 -21.44 3.11 -14.35
N ASP A 391 -21.23 4.28 -14.95
CA ASP A 391 -20.96 4.38 -16.37
C ASP A 391 -19.48 4.07 -16.69
N LYS A 392 -19.18 3.85 -17.98
CA LYS A 392 -17.85 3.44 -18.42
C LYS A 392 -16.79 4.52 -18.19
N GLU A 393 -17.15 5.78 -18.33
CA GLU A 393 -16.21 6.89 -18.16
C GLU A 393 -15.77 6.99 -16.71
N HIS A 394 -16.70 6.86 -15.76
CA HIS A 394 -16.40 6.77 -14.35
C HIS A 394 -15.47 5.60 -14.03
N ILE A 395 -15.75 4.41 -14.58
CA ILE A 395 -14.89 3.23 -14.39
C ILE A 395 -13.46 3.49 -14.91
N ILE A 396 -13.31 4.09 -16.10
CA ILE A 396 -12.01 4.43 -16.69
C ILE A 396 -11.27 5.46 -15.83
N ASN A 397 -11.98 6.47 -15.31
CA ASN A 397 -11.39 7.48 -14.45
C ASN A 397 -10.86 6.88 -13.13
N VAL A 398 -11.62 5.96 -12.52
CA VAL A 398 -11.12 5.23 -11.35
C VAL A 398 -9.96 4.32 -11.71
N ALA A 399 -10.01 3.62 -12.86
CA ALA A 399 -8.90 2.79 -13.33
C ALA A 399 -7.62 3.60 -13.54
N ARG A 400 -7.72 4.85 -14.00
CA ARG A 400 -6.61 5.79 -14.11
C ARG A 400 -6.08 6.21 -12.74
N GLU A 401 -6.97 6.59 -11.82
CA GLU A 401 -6.63 6.98 -10.45
C GLU A 401 -5.88 5.88 -9.69
N ILE A 402 -6.32 4.62 -9.85
CA ILE A 402 -5.70 3.47 -9.19
C ILE A 402 -4.52 2.87 -9.97
N GLY A 403 -4.24 3.38 -11.18
CA GLY A 403 -3.12 2.99 -12.02
C GLY A 403 -3.31 1.67 -12.80
N THR A 404 -4.53 1.18 -12.99
CA THR A 404 -4.82 -0.05 -13.75
C THR A 404 -5.21 0.19 -15.21
N GLU A 405 -5.46 1.44 -15.64
CA GLU A 405 -5.90 1.78 -17.00
C GLU A 405 -4.99 1.17 -18.09
N ASP A 406 -3.68 1.34 -17.98
CA ASP A 406 -2.77 0.98 -19.07
C ASP A 406 -2.59 -0.54 -19.22
N PHE A 407 -2.67 -1.30 -18.12
CA PHE A 407 -2.75 -2.76 -18.23
C PHE A 407 -4.03 -3.22 -18.94
N ALA A 408 -5.15 -2.58 -18.59
CA ALA A 408 -6.44 -2.94 -19.14
C ALA A 408 -6.52 -2.67 -20.65
N LYS A 409 -5.84 -1.62 -21.15
CA LYS A 409 -5.72 -1.34 -22.59
C LYS A 409 -5.02 -2.45 -23.38
N THR A 410 -4.06 -3.12 -22.77
CA THR A 410 -3.32 -4.22 -23.43
C THR A 410 -4.05 -5.56 -23.37
N MET A 411 -5.11 -5.67 -22.57
CA MET A 411 -5.78 -6.95 -22.32
C MET A 411 -6.83 -7.23 -23.42
N PRO A 412 -6.76 -8.37 -24.13
CA PRO A 412 -7.77 -8.71 -25.12
C PRO A 412 -9.13 -9.05 -24.49
N GLU A 413 -10.23 -8.66 -25.14
CA GLU A 413 -11.59 -8.94 -24.67
C GLU A 413 -12.10 -10.33 -25.12
N TYR A 414 -11.52 -11.40 -24.58
CA TYR A 414 -11.80 -12.79 -25.01
C TYR A 414 -13.30 -13.18 -24.93
N CYS A 415 -14.00 -12.82 -23.85
CA CYS A 415 -15.43 -13.15 -23.71
C CYS A 415 -16.32 -12.47 -24.78
N GLY A 416 -15.91 -11.31 -25.27
CA GLY A 416 -16.64 -10.57 -26.31
C GLY A 416 -16.50 -11.22 -27.69
N VAL A 417 -15.33 -11.78 -27.98
CA VAL A 417 -14.99 -12.42 -29.28
C VAL A 417 -15.80 -13.70 -29.53
N ILE A 418 -16.18 -14.41 -28.46
CA ILE A 418 -16.89 -15.70 -28.56
C ILE A 418 -18.38 -15.50 -28.88
N SER A 419 -18.97 -14.35 -28.58
CA SER A 419 -20.42 -14.13 -28.69
C SER A 419 -20.85 -13.61 -30.07
N LYS A 420 -21.53 -14.45 -30.85
CA LYS A 420 -22.17 -14.04 -32.12
C LYS A 420 -23.65 -13.70 -31.89
N SER A 421 -24.07 -12.49 -32.27
CA SER A 421 -25.46 -12.01 -32.12
C SER A 421 -26.06 -12.24 -30.72
N PRO A 422 -25.38 -11.80 -29.64
CA PRO A 422 -25.76 -12.16 -28.27
C PRO A 422 -27.15 -11.66 -27.87
N THR A 423 -27.91 -12.54 -27.23
CA THR A 423 -29.29 -12.26 -26.81
C THR A 423 -29.32 -11.26 -25.66
N VAL A 424 -30.06 -10.16 -25.84
CA VAL A 424 -30.21 -9.08 -24.82
C VAL A 424 -31.22 -9.43 -23.73
N LYS A 425 -32.13 -10.37 -24.02
CA LYS A 425 -33.19 -10.85 -23.11
C LYS A 425 -33.34 -12.36 -23.26
N ALA A 426 -32.44 -13.11 -22.64
CA ALA A 426 -32.48 -14.57 -22.73
C ALA A 426 -33.74 -15.13 -22.06
N ILE A 427 -34.27 -16.22 -22.61
CA ILE A 427 -35.43 -16.93 -22.09
C ILE A 427 -34.90 -18.06 -21.21
N LYS A 428 -35.36 -18.12 -19.96
CA LYS A 428 -34.85 -19.09 -18.97
C LYS A 428 -34.88 -20.53 -19.48
N THR A 429 -36.01 -20.98 -20.00
CA THR A 429 -36.18 -22.36 -20.49
C THR A 429 -35.21 -22.69 -21.60
N ARG A 430 -34.99 -21.76 -22.54
CA ARG A 430 -34.01 -21.93 -23.61
C ARG A 430 -32.59 -22.06 -23.07
N ILE A 431 -32.19 -21.23 -22.10
CA ILE A 431 -30.86 -21.36 -21.48
C ILE A 431 -30.70 -22.72 -20.79
N GLU A 432 -31.72 -23.20 -20.08
CA GLU A 432 -31.68 -24.52 -19.42
C GLU A 432 -31.65 -25.68 -20.43
N GLU A 433 -32.35 -25.55 -21.56
CA GLU A 433 -32.28 -26.50 -22.68
C GLU A 433 -30.88 -26.56 -23.30
N GLU A 434 -30.28 -25.41 -23.62
CA GLU A 434 -28.91 -25.34 -24.16
C GLU A 434 -27.87 -25.87 -23.17
N GLU A 435 -28.01 -25.57 -21.87
CA GLU A 435 -27.16 -26.15 -20.82
C GLU A 435 -27.32 -27.67 -20.71
N GLY A 436 -28.48 -28.23 -21.07
CA GLY A 436 -28.70 -29.66 -21.10
C GLY A 436 -27.84 -30.40 -22.14
N HIS A 437 -27.30 -29.68 -23.13
CA HIS A 437 -26.37 -30.24 -24.11
C HIS A 437 -24.90 -30.19 -23.66
N PHE A 438 -24.58 -29.44 -22.61
CA PHE A 438 -23.23 -29.24 -22.12
C PHE A 438 -22.78 -30.38 -21.19
N ASP A 439 -21.59 -30.94 -21.41
CA ASP A 439 -21.00 -31.94 -20.52
C ASP A 439 -20.38 -31.29 -19.26
N PHE A 440 -21.08 -31.41 -18.12
CA PHE A 440 -20.63 -30.86 -16.84
C PHE A 440 -19.36 -31.53 -16.27
N GLU A 441 -18.99 -32.74 -16.70
CA GLU A 441 -17.73 -33.36 -16.28
C GLU A 441 -16.52 -32.54 -16.75
N ILE A 442 -16.64 -31.83 -17.88
CA ILE A 442 -15.61 -30.90 -18.36
C ILE A 442 -15.41 -29.77 -17.34
N LEU A 443 -16.50 -29.17 -16.85
CA LEU A 443 -16.45 -28.09 -15.88
C LEU A 443 -15.83 -28.56 -14.55
N ASP A 444 -16.29 -29.71 -14.05
CA ASP A 444 -15.79 -30.24 -12.78
C ASP A 444 -14.32 -30.64 -12.86
N ARG A 445 -13.87 -31.17 -14.01
CA ARG A 445 -12.46 -31.43 -14.28
C ARG A 445 -11.62 -30.16 -14.22
N VAL A 446 -11.98 -29.10 -14.95
CA VAL A 446 -11.17 -27.86 -14.97
C VAL A 446 -11.13 -27.17 -13.60
N VAL A 447 -12.21 -27.25 -12.81
CA VAL A 447 -12.25 -26.74 -11.43
C VAL A 447 -11.39 -27.57 -10.48
N ARG A 448 -11.32 -28.89 -10.68
CA ARG A 448 -10.43 -29.76 -9.90
C ARG A 448 -8.96 -29.49 -10.22
N GLU A 449 -8.64 -29.25 -11.49
CA GLU A 449 -7.29 -28.99 -12.00
C GLU A 449 -6.85 -27.52 -11.83
N ALA A 450 -7.76 -26.65 -11.36
CA ALA A 450 -7.50 -25.24 -11.13
C ALA A 450 -6.24 -25.00 -10.29
N ARG A 451 -5.35 -24.15 -10.79
CA ARG A 451 -4.08 -23.84 -10.16
C ARG A 451 -4.25 -22.73 -9.15
N ASN A 452 -3.84 -22.97 -7.91
CA ASN A 452 -3.89 -21.99 -6.82
C ASN A 452 -2.48 -21.56 -6.41
N VAL A 453 -2.24 -20.25 -6.45
CA VAL A 453 -0.95 -19.63 -6.19
C VAL A 453 -1.10 -18.56 -5.10
N ASP A 454 -0.12 -18.45 -4.20
CA ASP A 454 -0.04 -17.29 -3.30
C ASP A 454 0.40 -16.08 -4.13
N ILE A 455 -0.34 -14.97 -4.08
CA ILE A 455 -0.04 -13.78 -4.89
C ILE A 455 1.42 -13.31 -4.74
N ARG A 456 2.04 -13.57 -3.58
CA ARG A 456 3.41 -13.16 -3.24
C ARG A 456 4.46 -13.97 -4.00
N THR A 457 4.14 -15.19 -4.43
CA THR A 457 5.05 -16.12 -5.11
C THR A 457 4.84 -16.14 -6.62
N ILE A 458 3.88 -15.38 -7.16
CA ILE A 458 3.60 -15.31 -8.60
C ILE A 458 4.86 -15.09 -9.44
N ALA A 459 5.74 -14.21 -8.99
CA ALA A 459 6.98 -13.91 -9.72
C ALA A 459 7.93 -15.11 -9.80
N GLU A 460 8.05 -15.87 -8.71
CA GLU A 460 8.97 -17.00 -8.59
C GLU A 460 8.44 -18.20 -9.37
N GLU A 461 7.15 -18.48 -9.26
CA GLU A 461 6.52 -19.61 -9.94
C GLU A 461 6.39 -19.42 -11.45
N THR A 462 6.16 -18.19 -11.92
CA THR A 462 6.09 -17.93 -13.37
C THR A 462 7.47 -18.08 -14.02
N SER A 463 8.56 -17.76 -13.30
CA SER A 463 9.94 -18.02 -13.76
C SER A 463 10.30 -19.52 -13.85
N GLN A 464 9.67 -20.38 -13.05
CA GLN A 464 9.96 -21.83 -13.08
C GLN A 464 9.23 -22.56 -14.21
N GLN A 465 8.08 -22.04 -14.65
CA GLN A 465 7.33 -22.61 -15.76
C GLN A 465 7.81 -22.16 -17.13
N VAL A 466 8.36 -20.94 -17.21
CA VAL A 466 8.93 -20.38 -18.44
C VAL A 466 10.42 -20.18 -18.21
N ALA A 467 11.17 -21.26 -18.42
CA ALA A 467 12.61 -21.29 -18.26
C ALA A 467 13.31 -20.59 -19.44
N GLU A 468 13.17 -19.27 -19.59
CA GLU A 468 13.82 -18.57 -20.72
C GLU A 468 14.11 -17.08 -20.54
N VAL A 469 13.73 -16.44 -19.42
CA VAL A 469 14.13 -15.04 -19.18
C VAL A 469 15.52 -14.99 -18.57
N GLU A 470 16.51 -14.70 -19.42
CA GLU A 470 17.88 -14.42 -18.98
C GLU A 470 17.87 -13.26 -17.97
N THR A 471 18.40 -13.51 -16.76
CA THR A 471 18.57 -12.49 -15.72
C THR A 471 20.05 -12.16 -15.62
N VAL A 472 20.40 -10.89 -15.82
CA VAL A 472 21.78 -10.42 -15.83
C VAL A 472 22.03 -9.42 -14.71
N ALA A 473 23.20 -9.50 -14.07
CA ALA A 473 23.67 -8.55 -13.06
C ALA A 473 24.57 -7.45 -13.66
N GLU A 474 25.12 -7.71 -14.85
CA GLU A 474 25.98 -6.79 -15.59
C GLU A 474 25.36 -6.52 -16.97
N PHE A 475 25.74 -5.39 -17.56
CA PHE A 475 25.25 -4.96 -18.87
C PHE A 475 26.43 -4.56 -19.76
N SER A 476 26.22 -4.71 -21.06
CA SER A 476 27.14 -4.26 -22.10
C SER A 476 26.77 -2.87 -22.63
N ALA A 477 27.70 -2.19 -23.29
CA ALA A 477 27.48 -0.82 -23.80
C ALA A 477 26.39 -0.74 -24.90
N ASP A 478 26.10 -1.86 -25.56
CA ASP A 478 25.11 -1.96 -26.64
C ASP A 478 23.70 -2.33 -26.12
N GLU A 479 23.58 -2.65 -24.84
CA GLU A 479 22.30 -2.92 -24.16
C GLU A 479 21.66 -1.64 -23.62
N VAL A 480 20.34 -1.62 -23.54
CA VAL A 480 19.57 -0.48 -23.01
C VAL A 480 18.81 -0.95 -21.78
N ILE A 481 18.93 -0.23 -20.67
CA ILE A 481 18.12 -0.50 -19.49
C ILE A 481 16.79 0.22 -19.63
N LEU A 482 15.70 -0.55 -19.62
CA LEU A 482 14.36 -0.01 -19.47
C LEU A 482 14.03 0.04 -17.99
N ASP A 483 13.97 1.24 -17.42
CA ASP A 483 13.41 1.43 -16.09
C ASP A 483 11.88 1.30 -16.20
N ILE A 484 11.36 0.19 -15.71
CA ILE A 484 9.94 -0.16 -15.83
C ILE A 484 9.16 0.12 -14.55
N ARG A 485 9.75 0.80 -13.56
CA ARG A 485 9.04 1.18 -12.33
C ARG A 485 7.89 2.15 -12.63
N SER A 486 6.99 2.36 -11.67
CA SER A 486 5.94 3.38 -11.84
C SER A 486 6.55 4.78 -11.98
N VAL A 487 5.81 5.71 -12.59
CA VAL A 487 6.28 7.11 -12.76
C VAL A 487 6.66 7.72 -11.40
N ASP A 488 5.83 7.50 -10.38
CA ASP A 488 6.11 7.96 -9.01
C ASP A 488 7.49 7.47 -8.53
N GLU A 489 7.79 6.17 -8.72
CA GLU A 489 9.08 5.58 -8.31
C GLU A 489 10.27 6.10 -9.14
N GLN A 490 10.06 6.38 -10.42
CA GLN A 490 11.08 6.93 -11.33
C GLN A 490 11.43 8.36 -10.95
N GLU A 491 10.42 9.18 -10.64
CA GLU A 491 10.60 10.58 -10.23
C GLU A 491 11.24 10.67 -8.84
N GLU A 492 10.82 9.83 -7.89
CA GLU A 492 11.36 9.84 -6.52
C GLU A 492 12.79 9.29 -6.44
N LYS A 493 13.10 8.23 -7.19
CA LYS A 493 14.42 7.58 -7.18
C LYS A 493 14.89 7.30 -8.62
N PRO A 494 15.35 8.32 -9.36
CA PRO A 494 15.81 8.13 -10.74
C PRO A 494 16.93 7.10 -10.82
N LEU A 495 16.79 6.11 -11.71
CA LEU A 495 17.85 5.14 -11.95
C LEU A 495 18.93 5.80 -12.80
N GLN A 496 20.12 6.01 -12.22
CA GLN A 496 21.29 6.51 -12.94
C GLN A 496 22.38 5.46 -12.91
N LEU A 497 22.73 4.94 -14.07
CA LEU A 497 23.79 3.96 -14.26
C LEU A 497 24.81 4.55 -15.22
N ALA A 498 26.08 4.52 -14.82
CA ALA A 498 27.17 4.96 -15.70
C ALA A 498 27.35 3.93 -16.82
N GLN A 499 27.69 4.40 -18.03
CA GLN A 499 28.11 3.56 -19.17
C GLN A 499 26.99 2.77 -19.88
N VAL A 500 25.71 3.03 -19.58
CA VAL A 500 24.58 2.40 -20.27
C VAL A 500 23.43 3.39 -20.47
N GLU A 501 22.72 3.26 -21.58
CA GLU A 501 21.53 4.06 -21.86
C GLU A 501 20.38 3.58 -20.96
N VAL A 502 19.84 4.47 -20.12
CA VAL A 502 18.62 4.19 -19.33
C VAL A 502 17.45 4.93 -19.97
N LYS A 503 16.43 4.19 -20.42
CA LYS A 503 15.17 4.75 -20.90
C LYS A 503 14.07 4.51 -19.87
N LEU A 504 13.26 5.55 -19.63
CA LEU A 504 12.09 5.46 -18.77
C LEU A 504 10.92 4.93 -19.58
N LEU A 505 10.48 3.72 -19.28
CA LEU A 505 9.30 3.14 -19.89
C LEU A 505 8.55 2.33 -18.83
N PRO A 506 7.66 2.97 -18.05
CA PRO A 506 6.90 2.30 -17.01
C PRO A 506 6.25 1.02 -17.52
N PHE A 507 6.26 -0.02 -16.70
CA PHE A 507 5.83 -1.38 -17.06
C PHE A 507 4.47 -1.46 -17.75
N TYR A 508 3.54 -0.61 -17.38
CA TYR A 508 2.19 -0.56 -17.95
C TYR A 508 2.15 0.02 -19.38
N LYS A 509 3.18 0.74 -19.82
CA LYS A 509 3.35 1.21 -21.21
C LYS A 509 4.10 0.21 -22.10
N LEU A 510 4.81 -0.77 -21.52
CA LEU A 510 5.64 -1.68 -22.31
C LEU A 510 4.83 -2.43 -23.36
N GLY A 511 3.68 -3.01 -23.00
CA GLY A 511 2.88 -3.79 -23.95
C GLY A 511 2.39 -3.01 -25.17
N THR A 512 2.32 -1.67 -25.12
CA THR A 512 1.89 -0.84 -26.26
C THR A 512 3.03 -0.15 -26.99
N GLN A 513 4.13 0.18 -26.28
CA GLN A 513 5.22 1.02 -26.83
C GLN A 513 6.50 0.24 -27.10
N PHE A 514 6.60 -1.02 -26.68
CA PHE A 514 7.81 -1.81 -26.90
C PHE A 514 8.11 -2.03 -28.40
N ALA A 515 7.07 -2.16 -29.23
CA ALA A 515 7.20 -2.29 -30.68
C ALA A 515 7.85 -1.06 -31.35
N ASP A 516 7.69 0.12 -30.76
CA ASP A 516 8.23 1.38 -31.29
C ASP A 516 9.72 1.58 -30.97
N LEU A 517 10.27 0.73 -30.10
CA LEU A 517 11.69 0.74 -29.76
C LEU A 517 12.54 0.14 -30.89
N ASP A 518 13.83 0.45 -30.88
CA ASP A 518 14.79 -0.14 -31.83
C ASP A 518 14.96 -1.63 -31.54
N GLN A 519 14.35 -2.48 -32.38
CA GLN A 519 14.33 -3.93 -32.21
C GLN A 519 15.70 -4.60 -32.44
N SER A 520 16.71 -3.86 -32.93
CA SER A 520 18.08 -4.38 -33.06
C SER A 520 18.85 -4.39 -31.73
N LYS A 521 18.39 -3.61 -30.75
CA LYS A 521 18.99 -3.55 -29.41
C LYS A 521 18.40 -4.59 -28.47
N THR A 522 19.17 -4.97 -27.45
CA THR A 522 18.71 -5.79 -26.33
C THR A 522 18.29 -4.90 -25.16
N TYR A 523 17.10 -5.15 -24.62
CA TYR A 523 16.51 -4.37 -23.54
C TYR A 523 16.54 -5.13 -22.22
N LEU A 524 17.11 -4.53 -21.19
CA LEU A 524 17.17 -5.08 -19.84
C LEU A 524 16.10 -4.41 -18.97
N LEU A 525 15.07 -5.16 -18.58
CA LEU A 525 13.97 -4.62 -17.79
C LEU A 525 14.33 -4.51 -16.30
N TYR A 526 14.16 -3.33 -15.72
CA TYR A 526 14.47 -3.07 -14.32
C TYR A 526 13.25 -2.62 -13.51
N CYS A 527 13.04 -3.30 -12.38
CA CYS A 527 12.21 -2.84 -11.28
C CYS A 527 12.83 -3.29 -9.97
N GLU A 528 12.60 -2.55 -8.89
CA GLU A 528 13.33 -2.71 -7.63
C GLU A 528 13.27 -4.14 -7.06
N ARG A 529 12.10 -4.79 -7.13
CA ARG A 529 11.92 -6.16 -6.62
C ARG A 529 12.20 -7.24 -7.66
N GLY A 530 12.39 -6.87 -8.93
CA GLY A 530 12.52 -7.78 -10.07
C GLY A 530 11.23 -8.53 -10.44
N VAL A 531 10.15 -8.45 -9.64
CA VAL A 531 8.88 -9.14 -9.90
C VAL A 531 8.24 -8.65 -11.21
N MET A 532 8.06 -7.33 -11.33
CA MET A 532 7.48 -6.77 -12.54
C MET A 532 8.38 -6.94 -13.76
N SER A 533 9.72 -6.86 -13.60
CA SER A 533 10.65 -7.10 -14.71
C SER A 533 10.47 -8.50 -15.28
N ARG A 534 10.38 -9.51 -14.42
CA ARG A 534 10.17 -10.90 -14.85
C ARG A 534 8.84 -11.08 -15.54
N LEU A 535 7.76 -10.61 -14.93
CA LEU A 535 6.43 -10.76 -15.52
C LEU A 535 6.31 -10.04 -16.87
N GLN A 536 6.91 -8.85 -17.02
CA GLN A 536 6.90 -8.13 -18.30
C GLN A 536 7.81 -8.79 -19.33
N ALA A 537 9.00 -9.27 -18.94
CA ALA A 537 9.89 -9.97 -19.86
C ALA A 537 9.23 -11.24 -20.41
N LEU A 538 8.58 -12.02 -19.54
CA LEU A 538 7.80 -13.18 -19.95
C LEU A 538 6.66 -12.82 -20.89
N TYR A 539 5.93 -11.76 -20.57
CA TYR A 539 4.84 -11.27 -21.43
C TYR A 539 5.33 -10.89 -22.82
N LEU A 540 6.48 -10.20 -22.92
CA LEU A 540 7.07 -9.81 -24.21
C LEU A 540 7.64 -11.00 -25.00
N LEU A 541 8.27 -11.98 -24.32
CA LEU A 541 8.73 -13.21 -24.96
C LEU A 541 7.57 -13.99 -25.60
N GLU A 542 6.45 -14.12 -24.87
CA GLU A 542 5.23 -14.75 -25.38
C GLU A 542 4.59 -13.97 -26.55
N GLN A 543 4.85 -12.66 -26.64
CA GLN A 543 4.47 -11.86 -27.82
C GLN A 543 5.47 -11.98 -28.99
N GLY A 544 6.55 -12.74 -28.82
CA GLY A 544 7.57 -13.00 -29.85
C GLY A 544 8.81 -12.10 -29.77
N TYR A 545 8.95 -11.26 -28.74
CA TYR A 545 10.12 -10.41 -28.56
C TYR A 545 11.25 -11.16 -27.84
N ALA A 546 12.26 -11.61 -28.59
CA ALA A 546 13.41 -12.35 -28.05
C ALA A 546 14.55 -11.46 -27.49
N ASN A 547 14.50 -10.15 -27.74
CA ASN A 547 15.54 -9.18 -27.37
C ASN A 547 15.34 -8.56 -25.97
N VAL A 548 14.79 -9.33 -25.02
CA VAL A 548 14.44 -8.85 -23.68
C VAL A 548 15.08 -9.72 -22.60
N LYS A 549 15.71 -9.08 -21.62
CA LYS A 549 16.28 -9.72 -20.43
C LYS A 549 15.84 -8.98 -19.16
N VAL A 550 16.13 -9.54 -17.99
CA VAL A 550 15.87 -8.89 -16.69
C VAL A 550 17.17 -8.41 -16.08
N TYR A 551 17.25 -7.10 -15.78
CA TYR A 551 18.36 -6.55 -15.02
C TYR A 551 18.11 -6.71 -13.51
N ARG A 552 19.04 -7.34 -12.81
CA ARG A 552 19.01 -7.48 -11.35
C ARG A 552 20.41 -7.20 -10.76
N PRO A 553 20.71 -5.94 -10.43
CA PRO A 553 22.00 -5.55 -9.84
C PRO A 553 22.26 -6.19 -8.47
#